data_AF-A0A388PCB0-F1
#
_entry.id   AF-A0A388PCB0-F1
#
_cell.length_a   1.000
_cell.length_b   1.000
_cell.length_c   1.000
_cell.angle_alpha   90.00
_cell.angle_beta   90.00
_cell.angle_gamma   90.00
#
_symmetry.space_group_name_H-M   'P 1'
#
loop_
_entity.id
_entity.type
_entity.pdbx_description
1 polymer ?
#
loop_
_entity_poly.entity_id
_entity_poly.type
_entity_poly.pdbx_seq_one_letter_code
_entity_poly.pdbx_strand_id
1 'polypeptide(L)'
;MKKKVVAVIATAAVALTLSGSAVASAHDGKGGKGEDKITSLLSSLVSKGTISQSQADAIVQAAKDARAAGKVAMDKDRAAIDAVVTSTLGISIDTIKTRLKAGETLAAIAGDKKAALIAAISTEVNKQIDAAVTAGRLTAAQAADKKAKTTEHVTEMVERVKGFGHKGDKGGARA
;
A
#
# COMPACT_ATOMS: atom_id res chain seq x y z
N MET A 1 27.47 15.87 30.84
CA MET A 1 27.29 16.44 29.48
C MET A 1 26.56 15.41 28.61
N LYS A 2 25.32 15.71 28.20
CA LYS A 2 24.43 14.78 27.47
C LYS A 2 24.81 14.76 25.99
N LYS A 3 25.54 13.73 25.54
CA LYS A 3 25.92 13.57 24.13
C LYS A 3 24.71 13.05 23.35
N LYS A 4 24.07 13.95 22.59
CA LYS A 4 23.05 13.61 21.59
C LYS A 4 23.75 12.86 20.46
N VAL A 5 23.49 11.56 20.35
CA VAL A 5 23.90 10.78 19.18
C VAL A 5 22.96 11.13 18.04
N VAL A 6 23.40 12.04 17.19
CA VAL A 6 22.76 12.31 15.90
C VAL A 6 23.13 11.14 14.99
N ALA A 7 22.20 10.22 14.78
CA ALA A 7 22.31 9.19 13.77
C ALA A 7 22.20 9.86 12.38
N VAL A 8 23.35 10.20 11.81
CA VAL A 8 23.46 10.59 10.41
C VAL A 8 23.25 9.32 9.59
N ILE A 9 22.08 9.23 8.95
CA ILE A 9 21.78 8.21 7.93
C ILE A 9 22.66 8.54 6.73
N ALA A 10 23.87 7.97 6.70
CA ALA A 10 24.68 7.95 5.50
C ALA A 10 23.98 7.01 4.50
N THR A 11 23.29 7.59 3.52
CA THR A 11 22.87 6.88 2.31
C THR A 11 24.11 6.39 1.58
N ALA A 12 24.56 5.18 1.90
CA ALA A 12 25.52 4.46 1.07
C ALA A 12 24.81 4.10 -0.25
N ALA A 13 25.04 4.91 -1.28
CA ALA A 13 24.64 4.60 -2.63
C ALA A 13 25.48 3.43 -3.14
N VAL A 14 24.98 2.20 -2.97
CA VAL A 14 25.50 1.05 -3.69
C VAL A 14 24.88 1.08 -5.08
N ALA A 15 25.61 1.68 -6.03
CA ALA A 15 25.28 1.58 -7.45
C ALA A 15 25.61 0.16 -7.94
N LEU A 16 24.65 -0.76 -7.77
CA LEU A 16 24.70 -2.07 -8.42
C LEU A 16 23.89 -1.98 -9.71
N THR A 17 24.58 -1.86 -10.85
CA THR A 17 23.98 -1.98 -12.18
C THR A 17 23.53 -3.41 -12.42
N LEU A 18 22.32 -3.75 -11.97
CA LEU A 18 21.65 -4.98 -12.34
C LEU A 18 20.94 -4.77 -13.68
N SER A 19 21.57 -5.21 -14.77
CA SER A 19 20.91 -5.42 -16.05
C SER A 19 19.78 -6.45 -15.89
N GLY A 20 18.55 -5.96 -15.94
CA GLY A 20 17.34 -6.67 -16.36
C GLY A 20 17.17 -8.12 -15.90
N SER A 21 16.54 -8.32 -14.74
CA SER A 21 15.70 -9.50 -14.52
C SER A 21 14.45 -9.09 -13.76
N ALA A 22 13.31 -9.23 -14.44
CA ALA A 22 11.99 -8.90 -13.92
C ALA A 22 11.74 -9.58 -12.58
N VAL A 23 11.55 -8.78 -11.52
CA VAL A 23 11.03 -9.28 -10.25
C VAL A 23 9.53 -9.55 -10.41
N ALA A 24 9.20 -10.75 -10.90
CA ALA A 24 7.85 -11.28 -10.84
C ALA A 24 7.46 -11.43 -9.36
N SER A 25 6.68 -10.48 -8.85
CA SER A 25 6.16 -10.53 -7.49
C SER A 25 4.99 -11.50 -7.45
N ALA A 26 5.26 -12.79 -7.22
CA ALA A 26 4.24 -13.77 -6.87
C ALA A 26 3.74 -13.48 -5.44
N HIS A 27 2.55 -12.89 -5.35
CA HIS A 27 1.87 -12.61 -4.09
C HIS A 27 1.22 -13.89 -3.55
N ASP A 28 2.01 -14.74 -2.89
CA ASP A 28 1.47 -15.83 -2.08
C ASP A 28 1.23 -15.32 -0.65
N GLY A 29 -0.04 -15.12 -0.33
CA GLY A 29 -0.52 -14.66 0.96
C GLY A 29 -0.05 -15.53 2.13
N LYS A 30 0.91 -15.02 2.89
CA LYS A 30 1.08 -15.19 4.35
C LYS A 30 2.24 -14.28 4.77
N GLY A 31 1.92 -13.20 5.49
CA GLY A 31 2.81 -12.08 5.85
C GLY A 31 4.06 -12.37 6.68
N GLY A 32 4.54 -13.62 6.75
CA GLY A 32 5.82 -13.99 7.34
C GLY A 32 6.86 -14.52 6.33
N LYS A 33 6.43 -15.04 5.17
CA LYS A 33 7.35 -15.77 4.27
C LYS A 33 8.32 -14.90 3.47
N GLY A 34 8.10 -13.58 3.42
CA GLY A 34 8.95 -12.67 2.64
C GLY A 34 10.28 -12.34 3.33
N GLU A 35 10.25 -12.10 4.64
CA GLU A 35 11.47 -11.84 5.42
C GLU A 35 12.32 -13.11 5.55
N ASP A 36 11.70 -14.25 5.84
CA ASP A 36 12.39 -15.54 5.96
C ASP A 36 13.14 -15.92 4.68
N LYS A 37 12.54 -15.63 3.52
CA LYS A 37 13.17 -15.85 2.20
C LYS A 37 14.36 -14.93 1.97
N ILE A 38 14.24 -13.64 2.29
CA ILE A 38 15.34 -12.68 2.10
C ILE A 38 16.50 -13.04 3.04
N THR A 39 16.22 -13.32 4.31
CA THR A 39 17.25 -13.71 5.28
C THR A 39 17.94 -15.00 4.87
N SER A 40 17.21 -16.01 4.37
CA SER A 40 17.81 -17.26 3.86
C SER A 40 18.75 -17.03 2.67
N LEU A 41 18.37 -16.17 1.72
CA LEU A 41 19.22 -15.80 0.57
C LEU A 41 20.47 -15.03 1.03
N LEU A 42 20.31 -14.08 1.95
CA LEU A 42 21.42 -13.33 2.52
C LEU A 42 22.38 -14.24 3.29
N SER A 43 21.87 -15.18 4.09
CA SER A 43 22.71 -16.16 4.79
C SER A 43 23.54 -16.99 3.82
N SER A 44 22.97 -17.43 2.68
CA SER A 44 23.75 -18.15 1.66
C SER A 44 24.87 -17.29 1.05
N LEU A 45 24.61 -15.99 0.83
CA LEU A 45 25.62 -15.05 0.32
C LEU A 45 26.71 -14.74 1.37
N VAL A 46 26.35 -14.67 2.65
CA VAL A 46 27.30 -14.55 3.77
C VAL A 46 28.18 -15.80 3.84
N SER A 47 27.60 -17.00 3.78
CA SER A 47 28.37 -18.26 3.78
C SER A 47 29.31 -18.39 2.58
N LYS A 48 28.95 -17.82 1.43
CA LYS A 48 29.82 -17.75 0.24
C LYS A 48 30.87 -16.64 0.31
N GLY A 49 30.88 -15.84 1.39
CA GLY A 49 31.81 -14.72 1.57
C GLY A 49 31.55 -13.55 0.61
N THR A 50 30.43 -13.54 -0.10
CA THR A 50 30.08 -12.47 -1.07
C THR A 50 29.70 -11.18 -0.36
N ILE A 51 29.11 -11.30 0.85
CA ILE A 51 28.76 -10.17 1.72
C ILE A 51 29.15 -10.51 3.17
N SER A 52 29.39 -9.49 3.99
CA SER A 52 29.59 -9.66 5.44
C SER A 52 28.25 -9.80 6.18
N GLN A 53 28.29 -10.34 7.40
CA GLN A 53 27.11 -10.38 8.27
C GLN A 53 26.55 -8.97 8.53
N SER A 54 27.43 -7.97 8.74
CA SER A 54 27.00 -6.59 8.93
C SER A 54 26.30 -5.98 7.70
N GLN A 55 26.70 -6.37 6.48
CA GLN A 55 26.00 -5.96 5.25
C GLN A 55 24.63 -6.64 5.15
N ALA A 56 24.54 -7.93 5.48
CA ALA A 56 23.26 -8.64 5.51
C ALA A 56 22.28 -8.01 6.51
N ASP A 57 22.74 -7.68 7.72
CA ASP A 57 21.92 -7.04 8.76
C ASP A 57 21.45 -5.64 8.33
N ALA A 58 22.32 -4.86 7.69
CA ALA A 58 21.96 -3.55 7.15
C ALA A 58 20.89 -3.63 6.05
N ILE A 59 20.94 -4.65 5.18
CA ILE A 59 19.93 -4.88 4.14
C ILE A 59 18.59 -5.27 4.78
N VAL A 60 18.60 -6.16 5.78
CA VAL A 60 17.39 -6.54 6.52
C VAL A 60 16.77 -5.32 7.19
N GLN A 61 17.58 -4.46 7.81
CA GLN A 61 17.10 -3.25 8.44
C GLN A 61 16.50 -2.27 7.43
N ALA A 62 17.20 -2.02 6.31
CA ALA A 62 16.69 -1.17 5.24
C ALA A 62 15.35 -1.68 4.68
N ALA A 63 15.18 -3.00 4.55
CA ALA A 63 13.92 -3.60 4.11
C ALA A 63 12.79 -3.39 5.13
N LYS A 64 13.08 -3.50 6.44
CA LYS A 64 12.11 -3.20 7.51
C LYS A 64 11.70 -1.74 7.49
N ASP A 65 12.67 -0.83 7.37
CA ASP A 65 12.43 0.61 7.33
C ASP A 65 11.59 1.00 6.11
N ALA A 66 11.89 0.42 4.94
CA ALA A 66 11.10 0.62 3.72
C ALA A 66 9.65 0.14 3.88
N ARG A 67 9.42 -0.99 4.55
CA ARG A 67 8.07 -1.48 4.86
C ARG A 67 7.35 -0.56 5.84
N ALA A 68 8.03 -0.09 6.88
CA ALA A 68 7.47 0.85 7.85
C ALA A 68 7.07 2.17 7.16
N ALA A 69 7.96 2.74 6.34
CA ALA A 69 7.68 3.93 5.54
C ALA A 69 6.51 3.71 4.57
N GLY A 70 6.43 2.54 3.94
CA GLY A 70 5.31 2.16 3.09
C GLY A 70 3.99 2.08 3.85
N LYS A 71 3.98 1.54 5.07
CA LYS A 71 2.78 1.52 5.92
C LYS A 71 2.34 2.94 6.29
N VAL A 72 3.28 3.80 6.67
CA VAL A 72 2.98 5.21 6.98
C VAL A 72 2.40 5.95 5.78
N ALA A 73 2.94 5.71 4.57
CA ALA A 73 2.38 6.27 3.34
C ALA A 73 0.93 5.80 3.11
N MET A 74 0.67 4.49 3.21
CA MET A 74 -0.69 3.96 3.07
C MET A 74 -1.67 4.50 4.12
N ASP A 75 -1.23 4.66 5.37
CA ASP A 75 -2.06 5.22 6.43
C ASP A 75 -2.41 6.70 6.14
N LYS A 76 -1.46 7.47 5.59
CA LYS A 76 -1.71 8.86 5.14
C LYS A 76 -2.66 8.93 3.96
N ASP A 77 -2.44 8.10 2.96
CA ASP A 77 -3.28 8.00 1.75
C ASP A 77 -4.72 7.66 2.13
N ARG A 78 -4.90 6.71 3.06
CA ARG A 78 -6.22 6.36 3.60
C ARG A 78 -6.86 7.53 4.34
N ALA A 79 -6.10 8.22 5.19
CA ALA A 79 -6.60 9.37 5.92
C ALA A 79 -7.02 10.52 4.98
N ALA A 80 -6.30 10.72 3.88
CA ALA A 80 -6.65 11.71 2.86
C ALA A 80 -7.97 11.38 2.17
N ILE A 81 -8.21 10.11 1.83
CA ILE A 81 -9.50 9.66 1.29
C ILE A 81 -10.62 9.85 2.31
N ASP A 82 -10.41 9.46 3.57
CA ASP A 82 -11.41 9.65 4.63
C ASP A 82 -11.76 11.15 4.79
N ALA A 83 -10.78 12.05 4.69
CA ALA A 83 -10.99 13.50 4.73
C ALA A 83 -11.79 14.02 3.51
N VAL A 84 -11.52 13.51 2.31
CA VAL A 84 -12.28 13.84 1.10
C VAL A 84 -13.74 13.40 1.23
N VAL A 85 -13.97 12.19 1.76
CA VAL A 85 -15.31 11.65 1.96
C VAL A 85 -16.08 12.50 2.99
N THR A 86 -15.50 12.79 4.15
CA THR A 86 -16.19 13.58 5.19
C THR A 86 -16.46 15.02 4.74
N SER A 87 -15.51 15.64 4.03
CA SER A 87 -15.68 16.97 3.44
C SER A 87 -16.81 17.01 2.41
N THR A 88 -16.87 16.00 1.52
CA THR A 88 -17.90 15.93 0.49
C THR A 88 -19.28 15.68 1.09
N LEU A 89 -19.38 14.72 2.01
CA LEU A 89 -20.67 14.31 2.58
C LEU A 89 -21.18 15.27 3.65
N GLY A 90 -20.27 15.94 4.37
CA GLY A 90 -20.61 16.83 5.49
C GLY A 90 -20.99 16.07 6.77
N ILE A 91 -20.56 14.82 6.90
CA ILE A 91 -20.81 13.97 8.08
C ILE A 91 -19.51 13.36 8.60
N SER A 92 -19.48 13.01 9.88
CA SER A 92 -18.30 12.44 10.52
C SER A 92 -17.94 11.05 9.98
N ILE A 93 -16.66 10.70 10.05
CA ILE A 93 -16.19 9.36 9.63
C ILE A 93 -16.79 8.25 10.51
N ASP A 94 -17.09 8.53 11.78
CA ASP A 94 -17.67 7.56 12.69
C ASP A 94 -19.15 7.29 12.38
N THR A 95 -19.89 8.33 11.96
CA THR A 95 -21.24 8.20 11.42
C THR A 95 -21.23 7.34 10.16
N ILE A 96 -20.31 7.62 9.22
CA ILE A 96 -20.17 6.83 7.98
C ILE A 96 -19.87 5.37 8.31
N LYS A 97 -18.87 5.11 9.15
CA LYS A 97 -18.48 3.75 9.57
C LYS A 97 -19.65 3.00 10.21
N THR A 98 -20.47 3.67 11.01
CA THR A 98 -21.64 3.07 11.65
C THR A 98 -22.68 2.64 10.63
N ARG A 99 -23.02 3.52 9.67
CA ARG A 99 -23.98 3.20 8.60
C ARG A 99 -23.46 2.12 7.64
N LEU A 100 -22.16 2.14 7.32
CA LEU A 100 -21.53 1.07 6.54
C LEU A 100 -21.58 -0.29 7.25
N LYS A 101 -21.39 -0.32 8.58
CA LYS A 101 -21.55 -1.55 9.39
C LYS A 101 -23.00 -2.02 9.47
N ALA A 102 -23.96 -1.10 9.39
CA ALA A 102 -25.38 -1.40 9.30
C ALA A 102 -25.80 -1.95 7.92
N GLY A 103 -24.86 -2.03 6.95
CA GLY A 103 -25.11 -2.59 5.62
C GLY A 103 -25.45 -1.54 4.56
N GLU A 104 -25.43 -0.25 4.88
CA GLU A 104 -25.59 0.80 3.88
C GLU A 104 -24.34 0.91 2.98
N THR A 105 -24.53 1.31 1.73
CA THR A 105 -23.44 1.61 0.79
C THR A 105 -23.01 3.07 0.92
N LEU A 106 -21.78 3.39 0.50
CA LEU A 106 -21.36 4.80 0.43
C LEU A 106 -22.26 5.60 -0.52
N ALA A 107 -22.74 4.97 -1.60
CA ALA A 107 -23.72 5.56 -2.52
C ALA A 107 -25.03 5.94 -1.80
N ALA A 108 -25.57 5.04 -0.97
CA ALA A 108 -26.80 5.31 -0.21
C ALA A 108 -26.60 6.41 0.84
N ILE A 109 -25.43 6.43 1.50
CA ILE A 109 -25.08 7.49 2.45
C ILE A 109 -24.90 8.84 1.74
N ALA A 110 -24.36 8.83 0.51
CA ALA A 110 -24.11 10.03 -0.27
C ALA A 110 -25.36 10.66 -0.87
N GLY A 111 -26.38 9.85 -1.20
CA GLY A 111 -27.58 10.31 -1.89
C GLY A 111 -27.23 11.10 -3.16
N ASP A 112 -27.74 12.33 -3.26
CA ASP A 112 -27.51 13.22 -4.40
C ASP A 112 -26.03 13.59 -4.60
N LYS A 113 -25.21 13.48 -3.56
CA LYS A 113 -23.77 13.79 -3.62
C LYS A 113 -22.93 12.65 -4.21
N LYS A 114 -23.53 11.54 -4.64
CA LYS A 114 -22.81 10.36 -5.16
C LYS A 114 -21.84 10.73 -6.28
N ALA A 115 -22.28 11.51 -7.28
CA ALA A 115 -21.43 11.89 -8.40
C ALA A 115 -20.23 12.75 -7.95
N ALA A 116 -20.48 13.71 -7.05
CA ALA A 116 -19.43 14.54 -6.46
C ALA A 116 -18.42 13.70 -5.65
N LEU A 117 -18.91 12.71 -4.90
CA LEU A 117 -18.06 11.80 -4.11
C LEU A 117 -17.16 10.95 -5.01
N ILE A 118 -17.69 10.37 -6.09
CA ILE A 118 -16.91 9.58 -7.04
C ILE A 118 -15.81 10.44 -7.69
N ALA A 119 -16.15 11.65 -8.11
CA ALA A 119 -15.18 12.57 -8.71
C ALA A 119 -14.08 12.99 -7.72
N ALA A 120 -14.45 13.30 -6.48
CA ALA A 120 -13.52 13.73 -5.44
C ALA A 120 -12.56 12.61 -5.04
N ILE A 121 -13.06 11.38 -4.82
CA ILE A 121 -12.23 10.21 -4.51
C ILE A 121 -11.31 9.88 -5.70
N SER A 122 -11.82 9.91 -6.94
CA SER A 122 -11.00 9.63 -8.12
C SER A 122 -9.83 10.61 -8.27
N THR A 123 -10.08 11.89 -7.98
CA THR A 123 -9.06 12.95 -8.01
C THR A 123 -7.97 12.68 -6.98
N GLU A 124 -8.36 12.35 -5.74
CA GLU A 124 -7.41 12.07 -4.67
C GLU A 124 -6.61 10.78 -4.94
N VAL A 125 -7.24 9.73 -5.46
CA VAL A 125 -6.55 8.50 -5.86
C VAL A 125 -5.52 8.77 -6.96
N ASN A 126 -5.87 9.58 -7.97
CA ASN A 126 -4.93 9.94 -9.03
C ASN A 126 -3.72 10.72 -8.50
N LYS A 127 -3.94 11.62 -7.53
CA LYS A 127 -2.87 12.34 -6.83
C LYS A 127 -1.95 11.39 -6.05
N GLN A 128 -2.50 10.37 -5.40
CA GLN A 128 -1.70 9.35 -4.71
C GLN A 128 -0.89 8.50 -5.69
N ILE A 129 -1.47 8.15 -6.85
CA ILE A 129 -0.73 7.48 -7.92
C ILE A 129 0.46 8.32 -8.40
N ASP A 130 0.25 9.62 -8.61
CA ASP A 130 1.33 10.54 -9.01
C ASP A 130 2.42 10.66 -7.94
N ALA A 131 2.03 10.80 -6.67
CA ALA A 131 2.98 10.81 -5.55
C ALA A 131 3.80 9.52 -5.49
N ALA A 132 3.20 8.37 -5.80
CA ALA A 132 3.89 7.10 -5.85
C ALA A 132 4.85 6.97 -7.06
N VAL A 133 4.56 7.63 -8.19
CA VAL A 133 5.51 7.77 -9.30
C VAL A 133 6.69 8.65 -8.89
N THR A 134 6.43 9.80 -8.27
CA THR A 134 7.49 10.70 -7.78
C THR A 134 8.37 10.02 -6.73
N ALA A 135 7.79 9.18 -5.88
CA ALA A 135 8.53 8.39 -4.89
C ALA A 135 9.27 7.18 -5.50
N GLY A 136 9.22 6.96 -6.82
CA GLY A 136 9.87 5.84 -7.51
C GLY A 136 9.25 4.48 -7.21
N ARG A 137 8.04 4.45 -6.62
CA ARG A 137 7.33 3.21 -6.25
C ARG A 137 6.50 2.65 -7.40
N LEU A 138 6.18 3.49 -8.38
CA LEU A 138 5.45 3.14 -9.59
C LEU A 138 6.17 3.70 -10.81
N THR A 139 6.18 2.94 -11.90
CA THR A 139 6.60 3.47 -13.19
C THR A 139 5.48 4.30 -13.81
N ALA A 140 5.83 5.20 -14.73
CA ALA A 140 4.85 6.02 -15.45
C ALA A 140 3.82 5.17 -16.21
N ALA A 141 4.25 4.05 -16.81
CA ALA A 141 3.36 3.12 -17.50
C ALA A 141 2.36 2.44 -16.54
N GLN A 142 2.84 1.97 -15.38
CA GLN A 142 1.98 1.38 -14.36
C GLN A 142 0.99 2.40 -13.78
N ALA A 143 1.41 3.66 -13.66
CA ALA A 143 0.55 4.74 -13.21
C ALA A 143 -0.56 5.05 -14.22
N ALA A 144 -0.25 5.08 -15.52
CA ALA A 144 -1.25 5.28 -16.57
C ALA A 144 -2.33 4.18 -16.54
N ASP A 145 -1.92 2.91 -16.45
CA ASP A 145 -2.84 1.77 -16.35
C ASP A 145 -3.73 1.86 -15.11
N LYS A 146 -3.17 2.29 -13.96
CA LYS A 146 -3.93 2.48 -12.73
C LYS A 146 -4.93 3.62 -12.85
N LYS A 147 -4.52 4.76 -13.40
CA LYS A 147 -5.37 5.93 -13.60
C LYS A 147 -6.56 5.64 -14.51
N ALA A 148 -6.35 4.83 -15.55
CA ALA A 148 -7.41 4.41 -16.46
C ALA A 148 -8.52 3.60 -15.75
N LYS A 149 -8.16 2.84 -14.71
CA LYS A 149 -9.09 2.01 -13.93
C LYS A 149 -9.63 2.69 -12.67
N THR A 150 -9.08 3.85 -12.29
CA THR A 150 -9.44 4.55 -11.05
C THR A 150 -10.94 4.82 -10.98
N THR A 151 -11.54 5.38 -12.03
CA THR A 151 -12.96 5.75 -12.01
C THR A 151 -13.88 4.55 -11.87
N GLU A 152 -13.58 3.44 -12.55
CA GLU A 152 -14.31 2.18 -12.45
C GLU A 152 -14.22 1.63 -11.01
N HIS A 153 -13.01 1.49 -10.47
CA HIS A 153 -12.78 0.96 -9.13
C HIS A 153 -13.41 1.83 -8.04
N VAL A 154 -13.38 3.16 -8.18
CA VAL A 154 -14.01 4.09 -7.23
C VAL A 154 -15.53 3.97 -7.31
N THR A 155 -16.10 3.85 -8.50
CA THR A 155 -17.55 3.65 -8.68
C THR A 155 -17.99 2.35 -8.01
N GLU A 156 -17.30 1.24 -8.28
CA GLU A 156 -17.56 -0.03 -7.61
C GLU A 156 -17.44 0.06 -6.08
N MET A 157 -16.44 0.77 -5.58
CA MET A 157 -16.22 0.92 -4.13
C MET A 157 -17.32 1.74 -3.46
N VAL A 158 -17.83 2.77 -4.14
CA VAL A 158 -18.93 3.61 -3.63
C VAL A 158 -20.25 2.82 -3.64
N GLU A 159 -20.46 1.97 -4.63
CA GLU A 159 -21.69 1.19 -4.80
C GLU A 159 -21.70 -0.11 -3.98
N ARG A 160 -20.54 -0.65 -3.60
CA ARG A 160 -20.43 -1.89 -2.83
C ARG A 160 -20.77 -1.69 -1.35
N VAL A 161 -21.53 -2.64 -0.79
CA VAL A 161 -21.73 -2.74 0.66
C VAL A 161 -20.41 -3.19 1.31
N LYS A 162 -19.91 -2.43 2.30
CA LYS A 162 -18.69 -2.75 3.03
C LYS A 162 -18.93 -3.91 4.02
N GLY A 163 -19.16 -5.11 3.49
CA GLY A 163 -19.47 -6.31 4.27
C GLY A 163 -19.94 -7.52 3.47
N PHE A 164 -20.38 -7.36 2.22
CA PHE A 164 -20.79 -8.47 1.35
C PHE A 164 -19.81 -8.62 0.18
N GLY A 165 -18.74 -9.41 0.40
CA GLY A 165 -17.84 -9.82 -0.67
C GLY A 165 -16.45 -10.24 -0.16
N HIS A 166 -16.18 -11.54 -0.19
CA HIS A 166 -14.89 -12.22 0.01
C HIS A 166 -14.42 -12.49 1.46
N LYS A 167 -15.29 -13.08 2.28
CA LYS A 167 -14.83 -14.11 3.23
C LYS A 167 -14.85 -15.41 2.45
N GLY A 168 -13.68 -15.83 1.95
CA GLY A 168 -13.58 -16.86 0.92
C GLY A 168 -14.36 -18.13 1.25
N ASP A 169 -15.12 -18.61 0.26
CA ASP A 169 -15.51 -20.01 0.12
C ASP A 169 -14.25 -20.87 0.00
N LYS A 170 -13.60 -21.11 1.13
CA LYS A 170 -12.67 -22.23 1.32
C LYS A 170 -13.37 -23.23 2.21
N GLY A 171 -14.25 -24.03 1.62
CA GLY A 171 -14.86 -25.16 2.30
C GLY A 171 -16.12 -25.64 1.59
N GLY A 172 -15.97 -26.48 0.57
CA GLY A 172 -17.11 -27.10 -0.10
C GLY A 172 -16.70 -28.22 -1.06
N ALA A 173 -16.58 -29.42 -0.52
CA ALA A 173 -16.67 -30.74 -1.16
C ALA A 173 -15.86 -31.00 -2.46
N ARG A 174 -14.71 -31.66 -2.29
CA ARG A 174 -14.34 -32.76 -3.19
C ARG A 174 -15.05 -34.01 -2.69
N ALA A 175 -16.13 -34.40 -3.38
CA ALA A 175 -16.62 -35.77 -3.40
C ALA A 175 -15.97 -36.48 -4.59
#